data_AF-A0A6A4WBY5-F1
#
_entry.id   AF-A0A6A4WBY5-F1
#
_cell.length_a   1.000
_cell.length_b   1.000
_cell.length_c   1.000
_cell.angle_alpha   90.00
_cell.angle_beta   90.00
_cell.angle_gamma   90.00
#
_symmetry.space_group_name_H-M   'P 1'
#
loop_
_entity.id
_entity.type
_entity.pdbx_description
1 polymer ?
#
loop_
_entity_poly.entity_id
_entity_poly.type
_entity_poly.pdbx_seq_one_letter_code
_entity_poly.pdbx_strand_id
1 'polypeptide(L)'
;MCSSGSAPGLTSETNGTSHQASFARDCSDLPYGSPSGVYTIHPDRLTPTSVYCDMDDGEGWTVFQRRADITPRQDFYQDWEAYKWGSGILDGEFWWGLHHLWQLTSQLDRVYELRVDLWDWDEQTRYATYQKFTIASEADGYRLDLR
;
A
#
# COMPACT_ATOMS: atom_id res chain seq x y z
N MET A 1 31.09 31.31 59.86
CA MET A 1 32.25 31.02 58.98
C MET A 1 31.69 30.21 57.82
N CYS A 2 31.11 30.91 56.83
CA CYS A 2 31.73 31.29 55.54
C CYS A 2 32.09 30.05 54.69
N SER A 3 31.76 29.93 53.40
CA SER A 3 31.01 30.76 52.47
C SER A 3 30.89 30.01 51.12
N SER A 4 29.73 30.18 50.47
CA SER A 4 29.46 30.36 49.02
C SER A 4 30.28 29.67 47.91
N GLY A 5 29.54 29.08 46.96
CA GLY A 5 29.82 29.07 45.53
C GLY A 5 28.51 28.99 44.73
N SER A 6 28.28 29.93 43.80
CA SER A 6 27.02 30.14 43.04
C SER A 6 27.07 29.57 41.60
N ALA A 7 25.89 29.14 41.10
CA ALA A 7 25.28 29.09 39.74
C ALA A 7 26.12 29.42 38.46
N PRO A 8 25.80 28.90 37.24
CA PRO A 8 24.45 28.89 36.64
C PRO A 8 24.04 27.67 35.79
N GLY A 9 22.75 27.63 35.43
CA GLY A 9 22.12 26.57 34.66
C GLY A 9 22.37 26.59 33.16
N LEU A 10 21.93 25.52 32.50
CA LEU A 10 21.72 25.43 31.06
C LEU A 10 20.40 24.71 30.83
N THR A 11 19.42 25.50 30.43
CA THR A 11 18.24 25.07 29.67
C THR A 11 18.71 24.33 28.42
N SER A 12 18.30 23.07 28.24
CA SER A 12 18.27 22.47 26.91
C SER A 12 16.83 22.47 26.43
N GLU A 13 16.48 23.58 25.78
CA GLU A 13 15.43 23.58 24.78
C GLU A 13 15.85 22.56 23.71
N THR A 14 15.17 21.42 23.65
CA THR A 14 15.16 20.65 22.40
C THR A 14 13.97 21.15 21.61
N ASN A 15 14.31 22.10 20.75
CA ASN A 15 13.50 22.58 19.64
C ASN A 15 12.78 21.42 18.96
N GLY A 16 11.47 21.60 18.77
CA GLY A 16 10.65 20.68 18.01
C GLY A 16 11.17 20.54 16.59
N THR A 17 11.34 19.28 16.18
CA THR A 17 10.57 18.71 15.09
C THR A 17 10.40 17.25 15.45
N SER A 18 9.23 16.87 15.98
CA SER A 18 8.79 15.50 15.81
C SER A 18 8.71 15.30 14.31
N HIS A 19 9.72 14.65 13.72
CA HIS A 19 9.50 13.95 12.47
C HIS A 19 8.48 12.87 12.82
N GLN A 20 7.21 13.23 12.77
CA GLN A 20 6.15 12.26 12.68
C GLN A 20 6.54 11.43 11.48
N ALA A 21 7.00 10.20 11.73
CA ALA A 21 7.41 9.31 10.66
C ALA A 21 6.25 9.27 9.67
N SER A 22 6.46 9.84 8.49
CA SER A 22 5.42 9.89 7.48
C SER A 22 5.20 8.45 7.04
N PHE A 23 4.08 7.88 7.45
CA PHE A 23 3.72 6.53 7.05
C PHE A 23 3.51 6.51 5.53
N ALA A 24 4.13 5.55 4.84
CA ALA A 24 3.89 5.31 3.42
C ALA A 24 2.40 4.98 3.23
N ARG A 25 1.70 5.71 2.36
CA ARG A 25 0.27 5.49 2.09
C ARG A 25 0.05 4.38 1.09
N ASP A 26 1.01 4.21 0.19
CA ASP A 26 1.08 3.17 -0.81
C ASP A 26 2.54 2.94 -1.24
N CYS A 27 2.74 2.07 -2.23
CA CYS A 27 4.08 1.68 -2.66
C CYS A 27 4.87 2.81 -3.34
N SER A 28 4.20 3.85 -3.86
CA SER A 28 4.88 5.00 -4.48
C SER A 28 5.55 5.91 -3.45
N ASP A 29 5.18 5.80 -2.17
CA ASP A 29 5.83 6.52 -1.07
C ASP A 29 7.10 5.81 -0.55
N LEU A 30 7.41 4.62 -1.05
CA LEU A 30 8.61 3.89 -0.63
C LEU A 30 9.88 4.56 -1.19
N PRO A 31 11.02 4.48 -0.48
CA PRO A 31 12.28 5.04 -0.97
C PRO A 31 12.66 4.46 -2.34
N TYR A 32 13.18 5.32 -3.22
CA TYR A 32 13.72 4.90 -4.51
C TYR A 32 14.78 3.79 -4.34
N GLY A 33 14.71 2.75 -5.17
CA GLY A 33 15.59 1.59 -5.08
C GLY A 33 15.23 0.58 -3.99
N SER A 34 14.07 0.73 -3.34
CA SER A 34 13.51 -0.35 -2.52
C SER A 34 13.28 -1.60 -3.37
N PRO A 35 13.59 -2.81 -2.88
CA PRO A 35 13.31 -4.04 -3.62
C PRO A 35 11.82 -4.35 -3.66
N SER A 36 11.37 -5.09 -4.67
CA SER A 36 10.02 -5.66 -4.69
C SER A 36 9.80 -6.61 -3.51
N GLY A 37 8.62 -6.58 -2.88
CA GLY A 37 8.36 -7.36 -1.68
C GLY A 37 7.11 -6.95 -0.91
N VAL A 38 6.92 -7.56 0.26
CA VAL A 38 5.80 -7.22 1.15
C VAL A 38 6.17 -6.09 2.09
N TYR A 39 5.37 -5.03 2.09
CA TYR A 39 5.54 -3.83 2.90
C TYR A 39 4.28 -3.54 3.72
N THR A 40 4.45 -2.73 4.76
CA THR A 40 3.32 -2.16 5.53
C THR A 40 3.08 -0.72 5.08
N ILE A 41 1.87 -0.45 4.59
CA ILE A 41 1.40 0.87 4.17
C ILE A 41 0.19 1.30 5.02
N HIS A 42 -0.22 2.56 4.90
CA HIS A 42 -1.36 3.13 5.63
C HIS A 42 -2.30 3.88 4.67
N PRO A 43 -3.13 3.16 3.89
CA PRO A 43 -3.97 3.76 2.86
C PRO A 43 -4.94 4.83 3.41
N ASP A 44 -5.48 4.58 4.61
CA ASP A 44 -6.37 5.49 5.35
C ASP A 44 -5.62 6.44 6.31
N ARG A 45 -4.27 6.41 6.29
CA ARG A 45 -3.35 7.13 7.19
C ARG A 45 -3.44 6.74 8.67
N LEU A 46 -4.16 5.67 9.01
CA LEU A 46 -4.42 5.26 10.38
C LEU A 46 -4.07 3.79 10.62
N THR A 47 -4.49 2.90 9.72
CA THR A 47 -4.45 1.46 9.89
C THR A 47 -3.30 0.85 9.08
N PRO A 48 -2.31 0.22 9.74
CA PRO A 48 -1.24 -0.49 9.04
C PRO A 48 -1.82 -1.66 8.26
N THR A 49 -1.52 -1.71 6.97
CA THR A 49 -2.01 -2.73 6.03
C THR A 49 -0.83 -3.31 5.25
N SER A 50 -0.69 -4.64 5.27
CA SER A 50 0.35 -5.31 4.48
C SER A 50 -0.05 -5.39 3.01
N VAL A 51 0.90 -5.15 2.11
CA VAL A 51 0.68 -5.23 0.65
C VAL A 51 1.95 -5.68 -0.06
N TYR A 52 1.81 -6.25 -1.25
CA TYR A 52 2.96 -6.48 -2.13
C TYR A 52 3.22 -5.22 -2.97
N CYS A 53 4.45 -4.73 -2.93
CA CYS A 53 4.95 -3.65 -3.75
C CYS A 53 5.85 -4.20 -4.85
N ASP A 54 5.50 -3.92 -6.09
CA ASP A 54 6.39 -4.11 -7.24
C ASP A 54 7.14 -2.80 -7.49
N MET A 55 8.44 -2.85 -7.26
CA MET A 55 9.36 -1.72 -7.36
C MET A 55 10.24 -1.79 -8.61
N ASP A 56 10.11 -2.84 -9.42
CA ASP A 56 11.02 -3.11 -10.54
C ASP A 56 10.84 -2.08 -11.68
N ASP A 57 9.62 -1.54 -11.82
CA ASP A 57 9.28 -0.47 -12.77
C ASP A 57 9.63 0.95 -12.23
N GLY A 58 10.21 1.07 -11.03
CA GLY A 58 10.73 2.32 -10.47
C GLY A 58 9.69 3.29 -9.87
N GLU A 59 8.40 3.13 -10.17
CA GLU A 59 7.31 4.01 -9.70
C GLU A 59 6.58 3.47 -8.44
N GLY A 60 6.81 2.21 -8.08
CA GLY A 60 6.25 1.58 -6.89
C GLY A 60 4.77 1.25 -7.02
N TRP A 61 4.48 0.09 -7.63
CA TRP A 61 3.13 -0.40 -7.84
C TRP A 61 2.58 -1.12 -6.62
N THR A 62 1.40 -0.70 -6.16
CA THR A 62 0.62 -1.43 -5.17
C THR A 62 -0.17 -2.56 -5.82
N VAL A 63 0.34 -3.79 -5.69
CA VAL A 63 -0.27 -4.97 -6.31
C VAL A 63 -1.43 -5.46 -5.44
N PHE A 64 -2.64 -5.44 -5.98
CA PHE A 64 -3.84 -5.86 -5.24
C PHE A 64 -4.39 -7.24 -5.67
N GLN A 65 -3.90 -7.78 -6.78
CA GLN A 65 -4.25 -9.14 -7.24
C GLN A 65 -3.04 -9.72 -7.97
N ARG A 66 -2.69 -10.98 -7.66
CA ARG A 66 -1.73 -11.74 -8.45
C ARG A 66 -2.19 -13.18 -8.69
N ARG A 67 -2.14 -13.61 -9.95
CA ARG A 67 -2.25 -15.00 -10.40
C ARG A 67 -0.95 -15.43 -11.04
N ALA A 68 -0.40 -16.55 -10.58
CA ALA A 68 0.87 -17.06 -11.05
C ALA A 68 0.94 -18.57 -10.82
N ASP A 69 1.88 -19.24 -11.48
CA ASP A 69 2.16 -20.66 -11.22
C ASP A 69 3.05 -20.81 -9.98
N ILE A 70 2.56 -20.32 -8.83
CA ILE A 70 3.26 -20.33 -7.54
C ILE A 70 2.49 -21.27 -6.59
N THR A 71 3.22 -22.14 -5.91
CA THR A 71 2.66 -23.07 -4.92
C THR A 71 2.94 -22.57 -3.50
N PRO A 72 1.94 -22.53 -2.59
CA PRO A 72 0.56 -22.99 -2.78
C PRO A 72 -0.28 -22.01 -3.62
N ARG A 73 -1.24 -22.57 -4.35
CA ARG A 73 -2.22 -21.80 -5.13
C ARG A 73 -3.32 -21.25 -4.22
N GLN A 74 -3.85 -20.09 -4.58
CA GLN A 74 -5.00 -19.50 -3.89
C GLN A 74 -6.30 -19.92 -4.60
N ASP A 75 -7.31 -20.32 -3.82
CA ASP A 75 -8.67 -20.51 -4.33
C ASP A 75 -9.37 -19.14 -4.44
N PHE A 76 -9.85 -18.80 -5.63
CA PHE A 76 -10.57 -17.54 -5.88
C PHE A 76 -12.10 -17.71 -5.88
N TYR A 77 -12.63 -18.93 -5.70
CA TYR A 77 -14.06 -19.12 -5.49
C TYR A 77 -14.41 -18.91 -4.01
N GLN A 78 -14.45 -17.63 -3.62
CA GLN A 78 -14.59 -17.20 -2.23
C GLN A 78 -15.91 -16.45 -1.98
N ASP A 79 -16.26 -16.29 -0.71
CA ASP A 79 -17.43 -15.52 -0.30
C ASP A 79 -17.16 -14.00 -0.28
N TRP A 80 -18.19 -13.23 0.06
CA TRP A 80 -18.11 -11.77 0.11
C TRP A 80 -17.11 -11.25 1.15
N GLU A 81 -17.03 -11.91 2.32
CA GLU A 81 -16.15 -11.46 3.40
C GLU A 81 -14.68 -11.63 3.01
N ALA A 82 -14.33 -12.74 2.36
CA ALA A 82 -13.02 -12.98 1.80
C ALA A 82 -12.66 -11.99 0.67
N TYR A 83 -13.60 -11.65 -0.22
CA TYR A 83 -13.35 -10.60 -1.22
C TYR A 83 -13.24 -9.20 -0.62
N LYS A 84 -13.92 -8.93 0.50
CA LYS A 84 -13.82 -7.65 1.21
C LYS A 84 -12.45 -7.47 1.84
N TRP A 85 -11.97 -8.46 2.57
CA TRP A 85 -10.77 -8.35 3.42
C TRP A 85 -9.49 -8.93 2.80
N GLY A 86 -9.62 -9.73 1.74
CA GLY A 86 -8.50 -10.36 1.07
C GLY A 86 -8.33 -11.83 1.42
N SER A 87 -7.55 -12.52 0.59
CA SER A 87 -7.24 -13.94 0.71
C SER A 87 -5.94 -14.27 -0.02
N GLY A 88 -5.22 -15.30 0.41
CA GLY A 88 -3.97 -15.75 -0.19
C GLY A 88 -2.73 -15.19 0.48
N ILE A 89 -1.59 -15.35 -0.19
CA ILE A 89 -0.28 -15.01 0.35
C ILE A 89 0.30 -13.88 -0.52
N LEU A 90 0.67 -12.76 0.12
CA LEU A 90 1.11 -11.55 -0.60
C LEU A 90 2.38 -11.76 -1.44
N ASP A 91 3.22 -12.75 -1.13
CA ASP A 91 4.37 -13.17 -1.94
C ASP A 91 4.08 -14.35 -2.89
N GLY A 92 2.82 -14.83 -2.94
CA GLY A 92 2.30 -15.85 -3.86
C GLY A 92 1.06 -15.39 -4.64
N GLU A 93 0.05 -16.25 -4.79
CA GLU A 93 -1.26 -15.85 -5.34
C GLU A 93 -2.13 -15.19 -4.24
N PHE A 94 -2.76 -14.07 -4.57
CA PHE A 94 -3.62 -13.37 -3.60
C PHE A 94 -4.65 -12.44 -4.24
N TRP A 95 -5.63 -12.08 -3.40
CA TRP A 95 -6.52 -10.95 -3.55
C TRP A 95 -6.36 -10.06 -2.31
N TRP A 96 -6.05 -8.77 -2.48
CA TRP A 96 -5.70 -7.89 -1.36
C TRP A 96 -6.91 -7.41 -0.55
N GLY A 97 -8.09 -7.35 -1.15
CA GLY A 97 -9.33 -6.95 -0.49
C GLY A 97 -9.93 -5.66 -1.06
N LEU A 98 -11.25 -5.68 -1.27
CA LEU A 98 -12.02 -4.52 -1.73
C LEU A 98 -12.00 -3.38 -0.72
N HIS A 99 -11.99 -3.67 0.59
CA HIS A 99 -11.98 -2.62 1.59
C HIS A 99 -10.68 -1.80 1.54
N HIS A 100 -9.53 -2.49 1.43
CA HIS A 100 -8.23 -1.84 1.32
C HIS A 100 -8.10 -1.04 0.01
N LEU A 101 -8.58 -1.60 -1.11
CA LEU A 101 -8.63 -0.89 -2.40
C LEU A 101 -9.48 0.39 -2.35
N TRP A 102 -10.61 0.36 -1.64
CA TRP A 102 -11.45 1.53 -1.47
C TRP A 102 -10.76 2.60 -0.64
N GLN A 103 -10.14 2.22 0.49
CA GLN A 103 -9.35 3.15 1.30
C GLN A 103 -8.22 3.78 0.49
N LEU A 104 -7.52 2.98 -0.32
CA LEU A 104 -6.44 3.44 -1.18
C LEU A 104 -6.94 4.44 -2.22
N THR A 105 -7.95 4.07 -3.01
CA THR A 105 -8.39 4.84 -4.19
C THR A 105 -9.35 5.98 -3.89
N SER A 106 -9.84 6.12 -2.65
CA SER A 106 -10.71 7.22 -2.22
C SER A 106 -9.95 8.46 -1.70
N GLN A 107 -8.62 8.44 -1.71
CA GLN A 107 -7.78 9.56 -1.29
C GLN A 107 -7.97 10.77 -2.20
N LEU A 108 -8.44 11.89 -1.65
CA LEU A 108 -8.77 13.10 -2.42
C LEU A 108 -7.55 13.80 -3.03
N ASP A 109 -6.35 13.56 -2.50
CA ASP A 109 -5.10 14.16 -2.95
C ASP A 109 -4.28 13.26 -3.88
N ARG A 110 -4.83 12.11 -4.30
CA ARG A 110 -4.16 11.16 -5.22
C ARG A 110 -5.12 10.70 -6.33
N VAL A 111 -4.56 10.42 -7.49
CA VAL A 111 -5.24 9.75 -8.59
C VAL A 111 -4.44 8.51 -8.91
N TYR A 112 -5.11 7.36 -8.90
CA TYR A 112 -4.49 6.07 -9.18
C TYR A 112 -4.78 5.68 -10.62
N GLU A 113 -3.72 5.24 -11.32
CA GLU A 113 -3.86 4.47 -12.53
C GLU A 113 -3.93 2.98 -12.22
N LEU A 114 -4.57 2.23 -13.13
CA LEU A 114 -4.61 0.78 -13.06
C LEU A 114 -3.85 0.21 -14.25
N ARG A 115 -2.92 -0.70 -13.96
CA ARG A 115 -2.29 -1.57 -14.95
C ARG A 115 -2.74 -3.02 -14.72
N VAL A 116 -3.08 -3.70 -15.80
CA VAL A 116 -3.42 -5.13 -15.80
C VAL A 116 -2.44 -5.85 -16.72
N ASP A 117 -1.51 -6.59 -16.13
CA ASP A 117 -0.57 -7.45 -16.86
C ASP A 117 -1.16 -8.86 -17.00
N LEU A 118 -1.12 -9.39 -18.22
CA LEU A 118 -1.55 -10.73 -18.59
C LEU A 118 -0.39 -11.46 -19.26
N TRP A 119 -0.30 -12.76 -19.00
CA TRP A 119 0.62 -13.66 -19.68
C TRP A 119 -0.15 -14.87 -20.23
N ASP A 120 0.28 -15.40 -21.37
CA ASP A 120 -0.30 -16.60 -21.97
C ASP A 120 0.66 -17.80 -21.94
N TRP A 121 0.16 -18.96 -22.38
CA TRP A 121 0.91 -20.22 -22.39
C TRP A 121 2.03 -20.26 -23.44
N ASP A 122 2.07 -19.29 -24.35
CA ASP A 122 3.13 -19.09 -25.33
C ASP A 122 4.16 -18.05 -24.85
N GLU A 123 4.18 -17.79 -23.53
CA GLU A 123 5.06 -16.86 -22.83
C GLU A 123 4.93 -15.40 -23.30
N GLN A 124 3.80 -15.03 -23.94
CA GLN A 124 3.55 -13.66 -24.35
C GLN A 124 2.95 -12.86 -23.20
N THR A 125 3.55 -11.72 -22.90
CA THR A 125 3.01 -10.74 -21.95
C THR A 125 2.34 -9.58 -22.69
N ARG A 126 1.20 -9.12 -22.18
CA ARG A 126 0.47 -7.94 -22.65
C ARG A 126 -0.05 -7.18 -21.43
N TYR A 127 -0.22 -5.87 -21.58
CA TYR A 127 -0.80 -5.05 -20.53
C TYR A 127 -1.86 -4.10 -21.06
N ALA A 128 -2.79 -3.71 -20.18
CA ALA A 128 -3.73 -2.62 -20.40
C ALA A 128 -3.61 -1.62 -19.26
N THR A 129 -3.63 -0.32 -19.57
CA THR A 129 -3.61 0.76 -18.59
C THR A 129 -4.89 1.58 -18.64
N TYR A 130 -5.32 2.04 -17.47
CA TYR A 130 -6.44 2.96 -17.26
C TYR A 130 -5.95 4.13 -16.43
N GLN A 131 -6.13 5.35 -16.91
CA GLN A 131 -5.54 6.56 -16.31
C GLN A 131 -6.19 6.90 -14.97
N LYS A 132 -7.43 6.44 -14.77
CA LYS A 132 -8.13 6.60 -13.49
C LYS A 132 -8.78 5.30 -13.08
N PHE A 133 -8.50 4.89 -11.85
CA PHE A 133 -9.11 3.75 -11.19
C PHE A 133 -9.56 4.14 -9.79
N THR A 134 -10.85 3.95 -9.53
CA THR A 134 -11.42 4.07 -8.18
C THR A 134 -12.48 3.01 -7.97
N ILE A 135 -12.64 2.56 -6.74
CA ILE A 135 -13.80 1.77 -6.34
C ILE A 135 -14.61 2.53 -5.29
N ALA A 136 -15.93 2.38 -5.33
CA ALA A 136 -16.84 3.02 -4.38
C ALA A 136 -16.85 2.32 -3.02
N SER A 137 -17.61 2.87 -2.07
CA SER A 137 -17.74 2.29 -0.73
C SER A 137 -18.46 0.93 -0.76
N GLU A 138 -18.40 0.18 0.35
CA GLU A 138 -19.18 -1.07 0.50
C GLU A 138 -20.68 -0.84 0.35
N ALA A 139 -21.21 0.30 0.84
CA ALA A 139 -22.62 0.67 0.70
C ALA A 139 -23.03 0.86 -0.77
N ASP A 140 -22.08 1.23 -1.62
CA ASP A 140 -22.25 1.33 -3.07
C ASP A 140 -21.84 0.04 -3.82
N GLY A 141 -21.60 -1.05 -3.07
CA GLY A 141 -21.23 -2.36 -3.62
C GLY A 141 -19.83 -2.42 -4.23
N TYR A 142 -18.90 -1.57 -3.77
CA TYR A 142 -17.55 -1.47 -4.34
C TYR A 142 -17.53 -1.23 -5.85
N ARG A 143 -18.50 -0.45 -6.35
CA ARG A 143 -18.65 -0.16 -7.78
C ARG A 143 -17.37 0.43 -8.36
N LEU A 144 -16.91 -0.17 -9.46
CA LEU A 144 -15.75 0.24 -10.24
C LEU A 144 -16.04 1.49 -11.08
N ASP A 145 -15.13 2.46 -11.07
CA ASP A 145 -15.04 3.57 -12.03
C ASP A 145 -13.64 3.54 -12.66
N LEU A 146 -13.62 3.34 -13.99
CA LEU A 146 -12.42 3.28 -14.83
C LEU A 146 -12.53 4.30 -15.95
N ARG A 147 -11.43 5.01 -16.24
CA ARG A 147 -11.33 5.92 -17.39
C ARG A 147 -10.00 5.78 -18.11
#